data_AF-A0A931PG43-F1
#
_entry.id   AF-A0A931PG43-F1
#
_cell.length_a   1.000
_cell.length_b   1.000
_cell.length_c   1.000
_cell.angle_alpha   90.00
_cell.angle_beta   90.00
_cell.angle_gamma   90.00
#
_symmetry.space_group_name_H-M   'P 1'
#
loop_
_entity.id
_entity.type
_entity.pdbx_description
1 polymer ?
#
loop_
_entity_poly.entity_id
_entity_poly.type
_entity_poly.pdbx_seq_one_letter_code
_entity_poly.pdbx_strand_id
1 'polypeptide(L)'
;MSGSARATGPRAARRRRLTWAVAGVLVASLVLGVVVVLVGLGQGGTPQVVEPPYDPLLPGAPLVVVPAPAPPARVTGIGHDVSYPQCRSTLPPKPAFAIVGVNGGAPLTSNRCFAEQVAWARTSKVGYAVYVNTSYSGKGDPVAYGRRLVEDAIAREHAAGVSGTAVWWLDVELGNTWRGTQQENATVLAAMAARLQEAGVRVGIYSSPPQFQEIAGAWEPGLPVWNATGPGTRKAALASCSESFAGSRTAIVQWVQKRGSALLDHDVVCPAWRDRAGDLLDLGHAG
;
A
#
# COMPACT_ATOMS: atom_id res chain seq x y z
N MET A 1 -33.20 41.67 58.90
CA MET A 1 -33.95 42.95 58.83
C MET A 1 -33.26 43.84 57.81
N SER A 2 -34.06 44.40 56.90
CA SER A 2 -33.89 45.59 56.04
C SER A 2 -32.46 46.07 55.70
N GLY A 3 -32.09 46.35 54.46
CA GLY A 3 -32.88 46.75 53.30
C GLY A 3 -32.23 47.97 52.64
N SER A 4 -32.38 48.06 51.31
CA SER A 4 -32.31 49.27 50.47
C SER A 4 -30.95 49.84 50.02
N ALA A 5 -30.59 49.42 48.80
CA ALA A 5 -30.19 50.21 47.62
C ALA A 5 -29.82 51.70 47.74
N ARG A 6 -28.72 52.06 47.05
CA ARG A 6 -28.62 53.29 46.24
C ARG A 6 -27.82 53.03 44.96
N ALA A 7 -28.49 53.25 43.82
CA ALA A 7 -27.89 53.30 42.50
C ALA A 7 -27.81 54.76 42.04
N THR A 8 -26.64 55.19 41.56
CA THR A 8 -26.41 56.40 40.75
C THR A 8 -25.15 56.12 39.93
N GLY A 9 -25.24 55.69 38.66
CA GLY A 9 -25.38 56.55 37.48
C GLY A 9 -24.13 56.33 36.60
N PRO A 10 -24.26 56.04 35.29
CA PRO A 10 -23.13 55.59 34.48
C PRO A 10 -22.25 56.76 34.02
N ARG A 11 -20.93 56.67 34.25
CA ARG A 11 -19.94 57.57 33.63
C ARG A 11 -19.83 57.24 32.15
N ALA A 12 -20.07 58.24 31.30
CA ALA A 12 -19.94 58.15 29.85
C ALA A 12 -18.49 57.81 29.44
N ALA A 13 -18.30 56.60 28.89
CA ALA A 13 -17.03 56.18 28.30
C ALA A 13 -16.93 56.69 26.86
N ARG A 14 -15.84 57.41 26.59
CA ARG A 14 -15.44 58.01 25.32
C ARG A 14 -15.33 56.91 24.24
N ARG A 15 -16.22 56.90 23.24
CA ARG A 15 -16.15 55.98 22.08
C ARG A 15 -14.90 56.29 21.25
N ARG A 16 -13.83 55.50 21.41
CA ARG A 16 -12.78 55.38 20.39
C ARG A 16 -13.32 54.47 19.29
N ARG A 17 -13.47 54.99 18.07
CA ARG A 17 -13.77 54.18 16.88
C ARG A 17 -12.53 53.35 16.56
N LEU A 18 -12.58 52.05 16.86
CA LEU A 18 -11.62 51.08 16.33
C LEU A 18 -12.14 50.66 14.95
N THR A 19 -11.46 51.09 13.89
CA THR A 19 -11.66 50.55 12.55
C THR A 19 -11.11 49.13 12.50
N TRP A 20 -11.99 48.15 12.32
CA TRP A 20 -11.60 46.76 12.06
C TRP A 20 -11.19 46.65 10.60
N ALA A 21 -9.88 46.61 10.33
CA ALA A 21 -9.38 46.12 9.05
C ALA A 21 -9.52 44.59 9.05
N VAL A 22 -10.48 44.08 8.29
CA VAL A 22 -10.58 42.64 8.00
C VAL A 22 -9.47 42.32 7.00
N ALA A 23 -8.33 41.87 7.51
CA ALA A 23 -7.31 41.24 6.69
C ALA A 23 -7.76 39.81 6.39
N GLY A 24 -8.38 39.61 5.22
CA GLY A 24 -8.65 38.28 4.69
C GLY A 24 -7.34 37.58 4.39
N VAL A 25 -6.97 36.60 5.21
CA VAL A 25 -5.89 35.67 4.90
C VAL A 25 -6.47 34.60 3.97
N LEU A 26 -6.21 34.74 2.67
CA LEU A 26 -6.31 33.61 1.75
C LEU A 26 -5.18 32.63 2.10
N VAL A 27 -5.50 31.56 2.82
CA VAL A 27 -4.62 30.40 2.93
C VAL A 27 -4.76 29.63 1.62
N ALA A 28 -3.90 29.93 0.65
CA ALA A 28 -3.70 29.09 -0.49
C ALA A 28 -2.90 27.85 -0.04
N SER A 29 -3.58 26.74 0.19
CA SER A 29 -2.96 25.44 0.39
C SER A 29 -2.34 24.97 -0.93
N LEU A 30 -1.05 25.23 -1.13
CA LEU A 30 -0.27 24.62 -2.20
C LEU A 30 0.63 23.54 -1.60
N VAL A 31 0.13 22.31 -1.53
CA VAL A 31 1.01 21.14 -1.37
C VAL A 31 1.49 20.78 -2.77
N LEU A 32 2.56 21.43 -3.21
CA LEU A 32 3.32 21.00 -4.37
C LEU A 32 4.74 20.70 -3.88
N GLY A 33 5.08 19.42 -3.80
CA GLY A 33 6.46 18.99 -3.56
C GLY A 33 7.31 19.32 -4.78
N VAL A 34 7.73 20.57 -4.92
CA VAL A 34 8.64 21.00 -5.99
C VAL A 34 10.07 20.80 -5.50
N VAL A 35 10.75 19.79 -6.03
CA VAL A 35 12.21 19.70 -5.90
C VAL A 35 12.82 20.62 -6.95
N VAL A 36 13.24 21.83 -6.53
CA VAL A 36 14.02 22.73 -7.37
C VAL A 36 15.47 22.24 -7.37
N VAL A 37 15.88 21.55 -8.43
CA VAL A 37 17.31 21.26 -8.65
C VAL A 37 17.96 22.53 -9.21
N LEU A 38 18.69 23.27 -8.35
CA LEU A 38 19.50 24.41 -8.78
C LEU A 38 20.75 23.91 -9.52
N VAL A 39 20.63 23.71 -10.84
CA VAL A 39 21.79 23.52 -11.70
C VAL A 39 22.35 24.90 -12.07
N GLY A 40 23.62 25.12 -11.68
CA GLY A 40 24.59 26.08 -12.23
C GLY A 40 24.09 27.42 -12.80
N LEU A 41 24.54 28.52 -12.18
CA LEU A 41 24.41 29.88 -12.70
C LEU A 41 24.99 29.99 -14.12
N GLY A 42 24.10 30.06 -15.12
CA GLY A 42 24.48 30.28 -16.51
C GLY A 42 23.26 30.50 -17.40
N GLN A 43 22.94 31.76 -17.67
CA GLN A 43 22.06 32.26 -18.73
C GLN A 43 20.55 31.97 -18.61
N GLY A 44 19.80 32.99 -18.16
CA GLY A 44 18.64 33.57 -18.87
C GLY A 44 17.44 32.70 -19.31
N GLY A 45 17.36 31.42 -18.97
CA GLY A 45 16.20 30.59 -19.26
C GLY A 45 15.11 30.77 -18.20
N THR A 46 13.86 30.93 -18.63
CA THR A 46 12.71 30.69 -17.74
C THR A 46 12.86 29.27 -17.17
N PRO A 47 12.69 29.06 -15.85
CA PRO A 47 12.70 27.72 -15.29
C PRO A 47 11.61 26.90 -15.98
N GLN A 48 12.03 25.94 -16.81
CA GLN A 48 11.12 24.95 -17.38
C GLN A 48 10.68 24.07 -16.22
N VAL A 49 9.39 24.10 -15.89
CA VAL A 49 8.79 23.05 -15.06
C VAL A 49 8.87 21.79 -15.91
N VAL A 50 9.89 20.97 -15.67
CA VAL A 50 9.92 19.61 -16.19
C VAL A 50 8.84 18.87 -15.41
N GLU A 51 7.66 18.74 -16.01
CA GLU A 51 6.62 17.87 -15.46
C GLU A 51 7.25 16.49 -15.27
N PRO A 52 7.08 15.86 -14.09
CA PRO A 52 7.57 14.50 -13.91
C PRO A 52 7.01 13.61 -15.03
N PRO A 53 7.75 12.59 -15.48
CA PRO A 53 7.40 11.79 -16.65
C PRO A 53 6.15 10.90 -16.49
N TYR A 54 5.37 11.12 -15.44
CA TYR A 54 4.19 10.35 -15.07
C TYR A 54 2.99 11.27 -14.86
N ASP A 55 1.83 10.84 -15.34
CA ASP A 55 0.57 11.51 -15.05
C ASP A 55 0.42 11.60 -13.53
N PRO A 56 0.27 12.82 -12.96
CA PRO A 56 0.08 12.95 -11.52
C PRO A 56 -1.20 12.21 -11.12
N LEU A 57 -1.25 11.67 -9.91
CA LEU A 57 -2.50 11.11 -9.38
C LEU A 57 -3.63 12.16 -9.41
N LEU A 58 -4.89 11.71 -9.37
CA LEU A 58 -6.01 12.64 -9.36
C LEU A 58 -5.99 13.56 -8.13
N PRO A 59 -6.54 14.79 -8.23
CA PRO A 59 -6.64 15.69 -7.09
C PRO A 59 -7.29 15.02 -5.88
N GLY A 60 -6.69 15.17 -4.70
CA GLY A 60 -7.16 14.53 -3.47
C GLY A 60 -6.63 13.11 -3.25
N ALA A 61 -5.86 12.54 -4.18
CA ALA A 61 -5.13 11.32 -3.93
C ALA A 61 -4.19 11.48 -2.71
N PRO A 62 -4.19 10.53 -1.77
CA PRO A 62 -3.31 10.60 -0.62
C PRO A 62 -1.86 10.29 -1.01
N LEU A 63 -0.92 10.83 -0.24
CA LEU A 63 0.49 10.49 -0.38
C LEU A 63 0.73 9.06 0.12
N VAL A 64 1.50 8.30 -0.66
CA VAL A 64 2.04 7.00 -0.24
C VAL A 64 3.45 7.22 0.29
N VAL A 65 3.73 6.71 1.49
CA VAL A 65 5.02 6.88 2.15
C VAL A 65 5.82 5.59 2.04
N VAL A 66 7.09 5.67 1.64
CA VAL A 66 8.02 4.53 1.79
C VAL A 66 8.47 4.50 3.25
N PRO A 67 8.15 3.44 4.03
CA PRO A 67 8.54 3.40 5.44
C PRO A 67 10.06 3.36 5.60
N ALA A 68 10.54 3.81 6.75
CA ALA A 68 11.93 3.58 7.14
C ALA A 68 12.23 2.07 7.17
N PRO A 69 13.47 1.65 6.82
CA PRO A 69 13.84 0.24 6.84
C PRO A 69 13.57 -0.40 8.20
N ALA A 70 13.00 -1.59 8.19
CA ALA A 70 12.82 -2.44 9.35
C ALA A 70 14.18 -2.91 9.91
N PRO A 71 14.22 -3.36 11.18
CA PRO A 71 15.37 -4.06 11.71
C PRO A 71 15.84 -5.18 10.77
N PRO A 72 17.16 -5.35 10.57
CA PRO A 72 17.68 -6.38 9.68
C PRO A 72 17.20 -7.77 10.08
N ALA A 73 16.70 -8.52 9.12
CA ALA A 73 16.25 -9.89 9.31
C ALA A 73 16.51 -10.68 8.03
N ARG A 74 17.13 -11.85 8.19
CA ARG A 74 17.54 -12.67 7.05
C ARG A 74 16.47 -13.70 6.68
N VAL A 75 16.14 -13.77 5.40
CA VAL A 75 15.30 -14.84 4.83
C VAL A 75 16.01 -15.56 3.70
N THR A 76 16.05 -16.88 3.81
CA THR A 76 16.59 -17.79 2.78
C THR A 76 15.71 -19.00 2.65
N GLY A 77 15.54 -19.49 1.42
CA GLY A 77 14.69 -20.63 1.13
C GLY A 77 13.51 -20.25 0.25
N ILE A 78 12.53 -21.14 0.17
CA ILE A 78 11.32 -20.97 -0.64
C ILE A 78 10.17 -20.64 0.30
N GLY A 79 9.49 -19.54 0.01
CA GLY A 79 8.18 -19.22 0.57
C GLY A 79 7.07 -19.66 -0.37
N HIS A 80 5.84 -19.48 0.09
CA HIS A 80 4.66 -19.75 -0.71
C HIS A 80 3.58 -18.73 -0.37
N ASP A 81 2.89 -18.24 -1.37
CA ASP A 81 1.60 -17.62 -1.20
C ASP A 81 0.45 -18.61 -1.46
N VAL A 82 -0.65 -18.42 -0.73
CA VAL A 82 -1.86 -19.26 -0.83
C VAL A 82 -3.12 -18.43 -0.63
N SER A 83 -4.22 -18.89 -1.20
CA SER A 83 -5.55 -18.31 -0.95
C SER A 83 -6.64 -19.38 -1.13
N TYR A 84 -7.87 -18.96 -1.41
CA TYR A 84 -9.03 -19.83 -1.61
C TYR A 84 -8.82 -21.05 -2.54
N PRO A 85 -7.93 -21.06 -3.57
CA PRO A 85 -7.73 -22.25 -4.40
C PRO A 85 -7.07 -23.40 -3.63
N GLN A 86 -6.25 -23.10 -2.61
CA GLN A 86 -5.58 -24.09 -1.76
C GLN A 86 -6.36 -24.38 -0.46
N CYS A 87 -7.60 -23.90 -0.35
CA CYS A 87 -8.44 -24.11 0.82
C CYS A 87 -8.63 -25.61 1.13
N ARG A 88 -8.37 -26.02 2.39
CA ARG A 88 -8.43 -27.41 2.88
C ARG A 88 -7.46 -28.38 2.20
N SER A 89 -6.39 -27.87 1.59
CA SER A 89 -5.33 -28.69 0.99
C SER A 89 -4.14 -28.86 1.94
N THR A 90 -3.34 -29.90 1.72
CA THR A 90 -2.10 -30.10 2.48
C THR A 90 -1.00 -29.17 1.98
N LEU A 91 -0.73 -28.10 2.72
CA LEU A 91 0.31 -27.13 2.40
C LEU A 91 1.72 -27.62 2.76
N PRO A 92 2.79 -27.05 2.16
CA PRO A 92 4.16 -27.39 2.52
C PRO A 92 4.45 -27.09 3.99
N PRO A 93 5.04 -28.02 4.77
CA PRO A 93 5.34 -27.76 6.17
C PRO A 93 6.52 -26.78 6.33
N LYS A 94 6.41 -25.85 7.27
CA LYS A 94 7.50 -24.94 7.69
C LYS A 94 8.21 -24.25 6.51
N PRO A 95 7.47 -23.52 5.65
CA PRO A 95 8.09 -22.78 4.55
C PRO A 95 9.04 -21.70 5.09
N ALA A 96 9.91 -21.15 4.23
CA ALA A 96 10.83 -20.08 4.66
C ALA A 96 10.05 -18.85 5.15
N PHE A 97 9.00 -18.50 4.41
CA PHE A 97 8.01 -17.47 4.72
C PHE A 97 6.68 -17.85 4.04
N ALA A 98 5.60 -17.16 4.36
CA ALA A 98 4.30 -17.39 3.75
C ALA A 98 3.52 -16.09 3.51
N ILE A 99 2.71 -16.02 2.45
CA ILE A 99 1.82 -14.88 2.21
C ILE A 99 0.39 -15.41 2.00
N VAL A 100 -0.61 -14.82 2.65
CA VAL A 100 -1.99 -15.36 2.60
C VAL A 100 -2.97 -14.34 2.04
N GLY A 101 -3.77 -14.73 1.05
CA GLY A 101 -4.81 -13.88 0.49
C GLY A 101 -5.98 -13.68 1.46
N VAL A 102 -6.31 -12.42 1.78
CA VAL A 102 -7.42 -12.06 2.69
C VAL A 102 -8.78 -12.36 2.03
N ASN A 103 -8.89 -12.09 0.74
CA ASN A 103 -10.11 -12.23 -0.06
C ASN A 103 -10.07 -13.46 -0.98
N GLY A 104 -11.23 -13.80 -1.51
CA GLY A 104 -11.47 -15.00 -2.32
C GLY A 104 -11.14 -14.85 -3.81
N GLY A 105 -10.08 -14.12 -4.17
CA GLY A 105 -9.63 -13.91 -5.55
C GLY A 105 -10.11 -12.61 -6.20
N ALA A 106 -10.98 -11.85 -5.52
CA ALA A 106 -11.42 -10.53 -5.94
C ALA A 106 -11.74 -9.65 -4.73
N PRO A 107 -11.68 -8.31 -4.86
CA PRO A 107 -12.14 -7.42 -3.80
C PRO A 107 -13.58 -7.73 -3.37
N LEU A 108 -13.90 -7.49 -2.09
CA LEU A 108 -15.23 -7.71 -1.51
C LEU A 108 -15.69 -9.18 -1.47
N THR A 109 -14.78 -10.15 -1.69
CA THR A 109 -15.05 -11.59 -1.53
C THR A 109 -14.35 -12.16 -0.30
N SER A 110 -14.82 -13.29 0.22
CA SER A 110 -14.23 -13.94 1.40
C SER A 110 -13.34 -15.12 1.03
N ASN A 111 -12.13 -15.18 1.59
CA ASN A 111 -11.39 -16.42 1.68
C ASN A 111 -11.88 -17.23 2.89
N ARG A 112 -12.69 -18.27 2.64
CA ARG A 112 -13.26 -19.14 3.69
C ARG A 112 -12.22 -19.94 4.50
N CYS A 113 -10.99 -20.04 4.00
CA CYS A 113 -9.88 -20.71 4.65
C CYS A 113 -8.83 -19.74 5.23
N PHE A 114 -9.12 -18.44 5.27
CA PHE A 114 -8.15 -17.43 5.68
C PHE A 114 -7.53 -17.71 7.06
N ALA A 115 -8.35 -17.99 8.08
CA ALA A 115 -7.86 -18.30 9.42
C ALA A 115 -6.96 -19.55 9.47
N GLU A 116 -7.37 -20.62 8.77
CA GLU A 116 -6.59 -21.87 8.65
C GLU A 116 -5.25 -21.62 7.97
N GLN A 117 -5.24 -20.84 6.90
CA GLN A 117 -4.05 -20.51 6.12
C GLN A 117 -3.12 -19.58 6.89
N VAL A 118 -3.63 -18.61 7.65
CA VAL A 118 -2.81 -17.78 8.54
C VAL A 118 -2.19 -18.62 9.66
N ALA A 119 -2.94 -19.58 10.22
CA ALA A 119 -2.39 -20.51 11.21
C ALA A 119 -1.22 -21.34 10.64
N TRP A 120 -1.34 -21.81 9.39
CA TRP A 120 -0.24 -22.44 8.66
C TRP A 120 0.93 -21.46 8.41
N ALA A 121 0.64 -20.23 7.98
CA ALA A 121 1.65 -19.22 7.65
C ALA A 121 2.51 -18.84 8.87
N ARG A 122 1.91 -18.82 10.06
CA ARG A 122 2.60 -18.65 11.35
C ARG A 122 3.59 -19.77 11.70
N THR A 123 3.56 -20.90 11.01
CA THR A 123 4.56 -21.98 11.16
C THR A 123 5.81 -21.78 10.29
N SER A 124 5.83 -20.72 9.47
CA SER A 124 6.98 -20.38 8.65
C SER A 124 8.22 -20.05 9.48
N LYS A 125 9.40 -20.18 8.88
CA LYS A 125 10.67 -20.04 9.60
C LYS A 125 11.04 -18.61 9.97
N VAL A 126 10.60 -17.63 9.17
CA VAL A 126 11.01 -16.23 9.32
C VAL A 126 9.85 -15.31 9.61
N GLY A 127 8.73 -15.46 8.90
CA GLY A 127 7.61 -14.55 9.02
C GLY A 127 6.58 -14.78 7.92
N TYR A 128 5.46 -14.09 8.04
CA TYR A 128 4.37 -14.16 7.08
C TYR A 128 3.87 -12.77 6.71
N ALA A 129 3.11 -12.67 5.64
CA ALA A 129 2.37 -11.45 5.28
C ALA A 129 0.99 -11.85 4.78
N VAL A 130 0.17 -10.86 4.46
CA VAL A 130 -1.09 -11.08 3.76
C VAL A 130 -1.14 -10.27 2.48
N TYR A 131 -2.03 -10.62 1.56
CA TYR A 131 -2.32 -9.80 0.39
C TYR A 131 -3.81 -9.58 0.22
N VAL A 132 -4.16 -8.50 -0.48
CA VAL A 132 -5.54 -8.18 -0.84
C VAL A 132 -5.61 -7.96 -2.35
N ASN A 133 -6.46 -8.71 -3.04
CA ASN A 133 -6.77 -8.44 -4.45
C ASN A 133 -7.27 -7.00 -4.57
N THR A 134 -6.92 -6.32 -5.67
CA THR A 134 -7.32 -4.94 -5.97
C THR A 134 -8.17 -4.88 -7.24
N SER A 135 -8.95 -3.80 -7.41
CA SER A 135 -9.75 -3.57 -8.61
C SER A 135 -10.21 -2.12 -8.68
N TYR A 136 -10.76 -1.73 -9.83
CA TYR A 136 -11.56 -0.52 -9.95
C TYR A 136 -12.67 -0.69 -10.99
N SER A 137 -13.91 -0.41 -10.59
CA SER A 137 -15.09 -0.55 -11.46
C SER A 137 -15.23 0.55 -12.52
N GLY A 138 -14.37 1.59 -12.48
CA GLY A 138 -14.50 2.77 -13.34
C GLY A 138 -15.63 3.71 -12.93
N LYS A 139 -16.15 3.58 -11.70
CA LYS A 139 -17.30 4.36 -11.22
C LYS A 139 -17.09 4.90 -9.82
N GLY A 140 -17.54 6.15 -9.63
CA GLY A 140 -17.46 6.86 -8.36
C GLY A 140 -16.09 7.51 -8.17
N ASP A 141 -15.86 8.04 -6.97
CA ASP A 141 -14.57 8.62 -6.60
C ASP A 141 -13.51 7.51 -6.38
N PRO A 142 -12.38 7.51 -7.12
CA PRO A 142 -11.28 6.54 -6.94
C PRO A 142 -10.71 6.51 -5.52
N VAL A 143 -10.60 7.66 -4.86
CA VAL A 143 -10.03 7.72 -3.49
C VAL A 143 -10.95 7.00 -2.52
N ALA A 144 -12.23 7.38 -2.49
CA ALA A 144 -13.22 6.69 -1.67
C ALA A 144 -13.35 5.20 -2.05
N TYR A 145 -13.18 4.83 -3.32
CA TYR A 145 -13.21 3.44 -3.77
C TYR A 145 -12.07 2.61 -3.15
N GLY A 146 -10.83 3.06 -3.29
CA GLY A 146 -9.67 2.36 -2.72
C GLY A 146 -9.77 2.19 -1.20
N ARG A 147 -10.15 3.26 -0.48
CA ARG A 147 -10.31 3.19 0.98
C ARG A 147 -11.36 2.15 1.40
N ARG A 148 -12.50 2.09 0.72
CA ARG A 148 -13.55 1.09 0.99
C ARG A 148 -13.07 -0.35 0.77
N LEU A 149 -12.26 -0.60 -0.25
CA LEU A 149 -11.72 -1.95 -0.49
C LEU A 149 -10.84 -2.43 0.67
N VAL A 150 -10.00 -1.54 1.20
CA VAL A 150 -9.13 -1.86 2.34
C VAL A 150 -9.93 -2.01 3.63
N GLU A 151 -10.92 -1.14 3.87
CA GLU A 151 -11.79 -1.24 5.05
C GLU A 151 -12.56 -2.56 5.09
N ASP A 152 -13.08 -3.00 3.94
CA ASP A 152 -13.71 -4.32 3.81
C ASP A 152 -12.71 -5.46 4.05
N ALA A 153 -11.49 -5.37 3.52
CA ALA A 153 -10.47 -6.40 3.73
C ALA A 153 -10.03 -6.51 5.20
N ILE A 154 -9.84 -5.38 5.89
CA ILE A 154 -9.55 -5.34 7.34
C ILE A 154 -10.72 -5.95 8.13
N ALA A 155 -11.97 -5.62 7.79
CA ALA A 155 -13.13 -6.20 8.44
C ALA A 155 -13.20 -7.73 8.26
N ARG A 156 -12.80 -8.25 7.10
CA ARG A 156 -12.71 -9.70 6.84
C ARG A 156 -11.58 -10.36 7.62
N GLU A 157 -10.42 -9.71 7.73
CA GLU A 157 -9.31 -10.18 8.58
C GLU A 157 -9.83 -10.37 10.02
N HIS A 158 -10.43 -9.33 10.58
CA HIS A 158 -10.98 -9.34 11.94
C HIS A 158 -12.09 -10.39 12.11
N ALA A 159 -12.99 -10.53 11.15
CA ALA A 159 -14.07 -11.52 11.19
C ALA A 159 -13.53 -12.97 11.18
N ALA A 160 -12.34 -13.21 10.65
CA ALA A 160 -11.65 -14.49 10.68
C ALA A 160 -10.86 -14.74 11.99
N GLY A 161 -10.89 -13.81 12.95
CA GLY A 161 -10.11 -13.89 14.19
C GLY A 161 -8.62 -13.62 13.99
N VAL A 162 -8.25 -13.02 12.86
CA VAL A 162 -6.89 -12.56 12.57
C VAL A 162 -6.89 -11.03 12.71
N SER A 163 -5.83 -10.47 13.27
CA SER A 163 -5.66 -9.01 13.35
C SER A 163 -4.19 -8.68 13.56
N GLY A 164 -3.82 -7.45 13.23
CA GLY A 164 -2.49 -6.92 13.52
C GLY A 164 -1.38 -7.45 12.61
N THR A 165 -1.72 -8.00 11.45
CA THR A 165 -0.69 -8.40 10.46
C THR A 165 0.04 -7.14 9.98
N ALA A 166 1.34 -7.05 10.26
CA ALA A 166 2.10 -5.81 10.07
C ALA A 166 2.49 -5.51 8.61
N VAL A 167 2.39 -6.48 7.70
CA VAL A 167 2.77 -6.34 6.29
C VAL A 167 1.69 -6.86 5.35
N TRP A 168 1.26 -6.01 4.43
CA TRP A 168 0.23 -6.32 3.42
C TRP A 168 0.75 -6.04 2.00
N TRP A 169 0.37 -6.90 1.06
CA TRP A 169 0.65 -6.72 -0.36
C TRP A 169 -0.64 -6.35 -1.10
N LEU A 170 -0.58 -5.29 -1.92
CA LEU A 170 -1.62 -4.99 -2.89
C LEU A 170 -1.42 -5.89 -4.11
N ASP A 171 -2.37 -6.77 -4.37
CA ASP A 171 -2.34 -7.67 -5.51
C ASP A 171 -2.99 -6.97 -6.72
N VAL A 172 -2.14 -6.54 -7.66
CA VAL A 172 -2.46 -5.71 -8.82
C VAL A 172 -2.32 -6.54 -10.09
N GLU A 173 -3.43 -7.10 -10.55
CA GLU A 173 -3.47 -8.02 -11.68
C GLU A 173 -4.68 -7.80 -12.60
N LEU A 174 -4.53 -8.19 -13.87
CA LEU A 174 -5.57 -8.18 -14.89
C LEU A 174 -6.62 -9.29 -14.70
N GLY A 175 -6.40 -10.19 -13.73
CA GLY A 175 -7.42 -11.16 -13.31
C GLY A 175 -8.65 -10.52 -12.66
N ASN A 176 -8.54 -9.26 -12.22
CA ASN A 176 -9.62 -8.48 -11.62
C ASN A 176 -10.17 -7.39 -12.55
N THR A 177 -11.23 -6.71 -12.11
CA THR A 177 -11.88 -5.67 -12.91
C THR A 177 -11.08 -4.36 -12.86
N TRP A 178 -10.62 -3.89 -14.02
CA TRP A 178 -10.03 -2.57 -14.20
C TRP A 178 -10.72 -1.84 -15.35
N ARG A 179 -11.62 -0.92 -15.01
CA ARG A 179 -12.43 -0.16 -15.99
C ARG A 179 -12.15 1.35 -15.98
N GLY A 180 -11.26 1.82 -15.10
CA GLY A 180 -10.79 3.19 -15.11
C GLY A 180 -9.59 3.38 -16.03
N THR A 181 -9.21 4.64 -16.19
CA THR A 181 -7.91 5.06 -16.75
C THR A 181 -6.76 4.64 -15.83
N GLN A 182 -5.53 4.63 -16.35
CA GLN A 182 -4.34 4.35 -15.55
C GLN A 182 -4.20 5.31 -14.37
N GLN A 183 -4.51 6.59 -14.57
CA GLN A 183 -4.50 7.61 -13.52
C GLN A 183 -5.53 7.33 -12.41
N GLU A 184 -6.75 6.92 -12.78
CA GLU A 184 -7.78 6.53 -11.80
C GLU A 184 -7.38 5.26 -11.04
N ASN A 185 -6.90 4.24 -11.74
CA ASN A 185 -6.47 2.97 -11.13
C ASN A 185 -5.31 3.20 -10.17
N ALA A 186 -4.30 3.98 -10.57
CA ALA A 186 -3.19 4.38 -9.70
C ALA A 186 -3.68 5.18 -8.47
N THR A 187 -4.70 6.03 -8.64
CA THR A 187 -5.33 6.75 -7.52
C THR A 187 -6.02 5.80 -6.54
N VAL A 188 -6.72 4.78 -7.04
CA VAL A 188 -7.29 3.71 -6.20
C VAL A 188 -6.19 3.01 -5.41
N LEU A 189 -5.13 2.57 -6.08
CA LEU A 189 -4.01 1.87 -5.43
C LEU A 189 -3.30 2.73 -4.40
N ALA A 190 -3.08 4.03 -4.67
CA ALA A 190 -2.53 4.97 -3.72
C ALA A 190 -3.44 5.13 -2.49
N ALA A 191 -4.75 5.22 -2.69
CA ALA A 191 -5.72 5.30 -1.60
C ALA A 191 -5.78 4.03 -0.75
N MET A 192 -5.64 2.85 -1.38
CA MET A 192 -5.52 1.58 -0.68
C MET A 192 -4.23 1.54 0.17
N ALA A 193 -3.08 1.85 -0.42
CA ALA A 193 -1.80 1.86 0.27
C ALA A 193 -1.79 2.84 1.46
N ALA A 194 -2.26 4.08 1.25
CA ALA A 194 -2.34 5.08 2.31
C ALA A 194 -3.26 4.63 3.46
N ARG A 195 -4.41 4.01 3.16
CA ARG A 195 -5.32 3.52 4.21
C ARG A 195 -4.69 2.42 5.07
N LEU A 196 -3.93 1.52 4.46
CA LEU A 196 -3.14 0.51 5.19
C LEU A 196 -2.04 1.17 6.03
N GLN A 197 -1.33 2.15 5.49
CA GLN A 197 -0.28 2.88 6.21
C GLN A 197 -0.82 3.65 7.41
N GLU A 198 -2.00 4.25 7.31
CA GLU A 198 -2.71 4.86 8.44
C GLU A 198 -3.06 3.83 9.54
N ALA A 199 -3.23 2.55 9.20
CA ALA A 199 -3.41 1.46 10.14
C ALA A 199 -2.09 0.91 10.70
N GLY A 200 -0.93 1.53 10.36
CA GLY A 200 0.39 1.09 10.81
C GLY A 200 0.98 -0.07 10.02
N VAL A 201 0.40 -0.39 8.85
CA VAL A 201 0.82 -1.52 8.01
C VAL A 201 1.89 -1.09 7.01
N ARG A 202 2.95 -1.90 6.85
CA ARG A 202 3.88 -1.77 5.71
C ARG A 202 3.24 -2.36 4.47
N VAL A 203 3.37 -1.67 3.34
CA VAL A 203 2.69 -2.03 2.08
C VAL A 203 3.70 -2.37 1.00
N GLY A 204 3.47 -3.47 0.29
CA GLY A 204 4.15 -3.80 -0.97
C GLY A 204 3.16 -3.96 -2.13
N ILE A 205 3.68 -4.08 -3.36
CA ILE A 205 2.87 -4.28 -4.57
C ILE A 205 3.24 -5.60 -5.22
N TYR A 206 2.26 -6.46 -5.44
CA TYR A 206 2.38 -7.65 -6.27
C TYR A 206 1.83 -7.37 -7.67
N SER A 207 2.59 -7.72 -8.69
CA SER A 207 2.19 -7.68 -10.10
C SER A 207 3.25 -8.34 -10.98
N SER A 208 3.04 -8.38 -12.30
CA SER A 208 4.13 -8.44 -13.27
C SER A 208 4.36 -7.06 -13.88
N PRO A 209 5.58 -6.71 -14.34
CA PRO A 209 5.84 -5.38 -14.90
C PRO A 209 4.86 -4.98 -16.03
N PRO A 210 4.50 -5.87 -16.98
CA PRO A 210 3.50 -5.53 -18.01
C PRO A 210 2.11 -5.27 -17.44
N GLN A 211 1.64 -6.07 -16.48
CA GLN A 211 0.32 -5.89 -15.85
C GLN A 211 0.26 -4.58 -15.08
N PHE A 212 1.31 -4.27 -14.31
CA PHE A 212 1.38 -3.02 -13.57
C PHE A 212 1.37 -1.81 -14.51
N GLN A 213 2.16 -1.85 -15.59
CA GLN A 213 2.18 -0.78 -16.60
C GLN A 213 0.80 -0.62 -17.26
N GLU A 214 0.09 -1.70 -17.56
CA GLU A 214 -1.25 -1.64 -18.14
C GLU A 214 -2.26 -1.02 -17.18
N ILE A 215 -2.22 -1.42 -15.90
CA ILE A 215 -3.21 -1.03 -14.89
C ILE A 215 -2.93 0.38 -14.34
N ALA A 216 -1.70 0.66 -13.92
CA ALA A 216 -1.32 1.85 -13.15
C ALA A 216 -0.39 2.80 -13.91
N GLY A 217 -0.02 2.48 -15.15
CA GLY A 217 0.83 3.32 -15.97
C GLY A 217 2.20 3.56 -15.34
N ALA A 218 2.63 4.83 -15.36
CA ALA A 218 3.93 5.26 -14.85
C ALA A 218 3.92 5.62 -13.35
N TRP A 219 2.94 5.17 -12.57
CA TRP A 219 2.87 5.46 -11.14
C TRP A 219 4.00 4.74 -10.37
N GLU A 220 4.87 5.51 -9.70
CA GLU A 220 6.06 5.01 -9.01
C GLU A 220 6.07 5.37 -7.52
N PRO A 221 5.31 4.66 -6.66
CA PRO A 221 5.26 4.94 -5.23
C PRO A 221 6.53 4.52 -4.45
N GLY A 222 7.45 3.77 -5.08
CA GLY A 222 8.69 3.30 -4.45
C GLY A 222 8.50 2.23 -3.38
N LEU A 223 7.31 1.63 -3.30
CA LEU A 223 7.03 0.51 -2.39
C LEU A 223 7.77 -0.77 -2.85
N PRO A 224 8.12 -1.70 -1.93
CA PRO A 224 8.68 -2.99 -2.32
C PRO A 224 7.77 -3.72 -3.31
N VAL A 225 8.37 -4.38 -4.30
CA VAL A 225 7.62 -5.08 -5.35
C VAL A 225 7.87 -6.59 -5.36
N TRP A 226 6.79 -7.35 -5.54
CA TRP A 226 6.72 -8.79 -5.65
C TRP A 226 6.32 -9.15 -7.08
N ASN A 227 7.28 -9.69 -7.84
CA ASN A 227 7.17 -9.88 -9.29
C ASN A 227 6.64 -11.28 -9.64
N ALA A 228 5.47 -11.32 -10.28
CA ALA A 228 4.84 -12.52 -10.80
C ALA A 228 5.48 -12.94 -12.14
N THR A 229 6.16 -14.09 -12.15
CA THR A 229 6.87 -14.60 -13.35
C THR A 229 6.10 -15.72 -14.08
N GLY A 230 4.95 -16.13 -13.55
CA GLY A 230 4.09 -17.15 -14.12
C GLY A 230 4.62 -18.60 -13.97
N PRO A 231 4.13 -19.55 -14.78
CA PRO A 231 4.60 -20.94 -14.75
C PRO A 231 6.10 -21.03 -15.08
N GLY A 232 6.89 -21.68 -14.22
CA GLY A 232 8.33 -21.68 -14.43
C GLY A 232 9.14 -22.46 -13.41
N THR A 233 10.38 -22.03 -13.21
CA THR A 233 11.30 -22.60 -12.22
C THR A 233 11.90 -21.49 -11.38
N ARG A 234 12.39 -21.84 -10.19
CA ARG A 234 13.15 -20.92 -9.33
C ARG A 234 14.28 -20.20 -10.07
N LYS A 235 15.01 -20.90 -10.94
CA LYS A 235 16.13 -20.31 -11.69
C LYS A 235 15.64 -19.23 -12.65
N ALA A 236 14.55 -19.49 -13.36
CA ALA A 236 13.93 -18.52 -14.26
C ALA A 236 13.38 -17.31 -13.48
N ALA A 237 12.67 -17.56 -12.38
CA ALA A 237 12.13 -16.50 -11.53
C ALA A 237 13.22 -15.58 -10.97
N LEU A 238 14.33 -16.16 -10.49
CA LEU A 238 15.47 -15.39 -9.96
C LEU A 238 16.13 -14.46 -10.99
N ALA A 239 15.95 -14.71 -12.29
CA ALA A 239 16.43 -13.79 -13.32
C ALA A 239 15.67 -12.45 -13.29
N SER A 240 14.40 -12.45 -12.88
CA SER A 240 13.59 -11.23 -12.74
C SER A 240 13.94 -10.38 -11.50
N CYS A 241 14.89 -10.81 -10.66
CA CYS A 241 15.38 -10.00 -9.54
C CYS A 241 16.16 -8.74 -9.93
N SER A 242 16.55 -8.60 -11.21
CA SER A 242 17.09 -7.36 -11.75
C SER A 242 16.03 -6.40 -12.30
N GLU A 243 14.80 -6.87 -12.48
CA GLU A 243 13.70 -6.04 -12.97
C GLU A 243 13.21 -5.06 -11.89
N SER A 244 12.49 -4.05 -12.33
CA SER A 244 11.89 -3.01 -11.48
C SER A 244 10.54 -2.60 -12.04
N PHE A 245 9.62 -2.22 -11.16
CA PHE A 245 8.37 -1.56 -11.49
C PHE A 245 7.89 -0.78 -10.27
N ALA A 246 6.90 0.09 -10.43
CA ALA A 246 6.36 0.93 -9.35
C ALA A 246 7.45 1.73 -8.59
N GLY A 247 8.55 2.09 -9.26
CA GLY A 247 9.69 2.81 -8.68
C GLY A 247 10.60 1.99 -7.75
N SER A 248 10.47 0.66 -7.71
CA SER A 248 11.31 -0.21 -6.87
C SER A 248 11.87 -1.40 -7.63
N ARG A 249 13.08 -1.82 -7.22
CA ARG A 249 13.68 -3.08 -7.64
C ARG A 249 12.95 -4.26 -7.00
N THR A 250 12.78 -5.34 -7.76
CA THR A 250 12.13 -6.57 -7.30
C THR A 250 12.68 -7.10 -5.98
N ALA A 251 11.79 -7.23 -4.99
CA ALA A 251 12.08 -7.75 -3.67
C ALA A 251 11.79 -9.25 -3.54
N ILE A 252 10.68 -9.70 -4.11
CA ILE A 252 10.25 -11.10 -4.15
C ILE A 252 9.94 -11.47 -5.60
N VAL A 253 10.24 -12.69 -6.02
CA VAL A 253 9.77 -13.25 -7.29
C VAL A 253 8.90 -14.47 -7.00
N GLN A 254 7.77 -14.58 -7.72
CA GLN A 254 6.85 -15.72 -7.67
C GLN A 254 6.96 -16.54 -8.96
N TRP A 255 6.90 -17.85 -8.85
CA TRP A 255 6.63 -18.74 -9.98
C TRP A 255 5.65 -19.84 -9.61
N VAL A 256 4.90 -20.32 -10.59
CA VAL A 256 3.88 -21.35 -10.40
C VAL A 256 4.42 -22.72 -10.82
N GLN A 257 4.24 -23.73 -9.98
CA GLN A 257 4.53 -25.13 -10.31
C GLN A 257 3.41 -26.06 -9.88
N LYS A 258 3.30 -27.21 -10.57
CA LYS A 258 2.43 -28.29 -10.11
C LYS A 258 3.05 -28.97 -8.89
N ARG A 259 2.25 -29.17 -7.85
CA ARG A 259 2.53 -30.04 -6.71
C ARG A 259 1.46 -31.13 -6.66
N GLY A 260 1.81 -32.31 -7.16
CA GLY A 260 0.81 -33.35 -7.44
C GLY A 260 -0.11 -32.89 -8.58
N SER A 261 -1.42 -32.91 -8.35
CA SER A 261 -2.43 -32.44 -9.32
C SER A 261 -2.76 -30.95 -9.20
N ALA A 262 -2.35 -30.28 -8.13
CA ALA A 262 -2.67 -28.87 -7.86
C ALA A 262 -1.53 -27.94 -8.31
N LEU A 263 -1.87 -26.68 -8.60
CA LEU A 263 -0.89 -25.61 -8.75
C LEU A 263 -0.57 -25.02 -7.37
N LEU A 264 0.69 -24.70 -7.17
CA LEU A 264 1.18 -24.01 -5.98
C LEU A 264 2.16 -22.92 -6.41
N ASP A 265 2.00 -21.78 -5.78
CA ASP A 265 2.87 -20.63 -5.96
C ASP A 265 4.10 -20.78 -5.07
N HIS A 266 5.24 -20.41 -5.63
CA HIS A 266 6.52 -20.50 -4.96
C HIS A 266 7.21 -19.15 -5.03
N ASP A 267 7.74 -18.74 -3.89
CA ASP A 267 8.36 -17.43 -3.75
C ASP A 267 9.79 -17.52 -3.28
N VAL A 268 10.60 -16.57 -3.72
CA VAL A 268 11.94 -16.37 -3.18
C VAL A 268 12.25 -14.88 -3.09
N VAL A 269 12.81 -14.47 -1.95
CA VAL A 269 13.34 -13.12 -1.76
C VAL A 269 14.63 -12.96 -2.57
N CYS A 270 14.65 -11.90 -3.37
CA CYS A 270 15.77 -11.56 -4.24
C CYS A 270 17.05 -11.27 -3.43
N PRO A 271 18.25 -11.56 -3.97
CA PRO A 271 19.51 -11.43 -3.23
C PRO A 271 19.72 -10.07 -2.55
N ALA A 272 19.33 -8.97 -3.21
CA ALA A 272 19.47 -7.60 -2.69
C ALA A 272 18.56 -7.29 -1.48
N TRP A 273 17.56 -8.14 -1.22
CA TRP A 273 16.55 -7.94 -0.17
C TRP A 273 16.61 -9.00 0.94
N ARG A 274 17.52 -9.98 0.86
CA ARG A 274 17.55 -11.12 1.80
C ARG A 274 17.73 -10.74 3.25
N ASP A 275 18.38 -9.60 3.53
CA ASP A 275 18.62 -9.09 4.88
C ASP A 275 17.58 -8.05 5.33
N ARG A 276 16.53 -7.87 4.54
CA ARG A 276 15.44 -6.91 4.74
C ARG A 276 14.10 -7.59 4.94
N ALA A 277 14.07 -8.80 5.52
CA ALA A 277 12.83 -9.57 5.65
C ALA A 277 11.73 -8.81 6.41
N GLY A 278 12.06 -7.98 7.40
CA GLY A 278 11.09 -7.17 8.14
C GLY A 278 10.43 -6.06 7.31
N ASP A 279 10.96 -5.73 6.13
CA ASP A 279 10.30 -4.84 5.17
C ASP A 279 9.24 -5.56 4.33
N LEU A 280 9.31 -6.89 4.26
CA LEU A 280 8.54 -7.74 3.35
C LEU A 280 7.55 -8.67 4.08
N LEU A 281 7.80 -8.92 5.36
CA LEU A 281 7.12 -9.92 6.18
C LEU A 281 6.89 -9.36 7.58
N ASP A 282 5.75 -9.72 8.16
CA ASP A 282 5.54 -9.71 9.60
C ASP A 282 6.31 -10.86 10.21
N LEU A 283 7.35 -10.53 10.98
CA LEU A 283 8.23 -11.51 11.60
C LEU A 283 7.59 -12.18 12.82
N GLY A 284 6.35 -11.77 13.18
CA GLY A 284 5.81 -12.01 14.51
C GLY A 284 6.64 -11.22 15.54
N HIS A 285 6.05 -10.89 16.68
CA HIS A 285 6.88 -10.34 17.75
C HIS A 285 7.91 -11.41 18.13
N ALA A 286 9.20 -11.13 17.88
CA ALA A 286 10.27 -11.76 18.61
C ALA A 286 10.12 -11.35 20.08
N GLY A 287 9.23 -12.06 20.79
CA GLY A 287 9.08 -12.03 22.23
C GLY A 287 9.78 -13.24 22.82
#